data_AF-A0A0D7E1F6-F1
#
_entry.id   AF-A0A0D7E1F6-F1
#
_cell.length_a   1.000
_cell.length_b   1.000
_cell.length_c   1.000
_cell.angle_alpha   90.00
_cell.angle_beta   90.00
_cell.angle_gamma   90.00
#
_symmetry.space_group_name_H-M   'P 1'
#
loop_
_entity.id
_entity.type
_entity.pdbx_description
1 polymer ?
#
loop_
_entity_poly.entity_id
_entity_poly.type
_entity_poly.pdbx_seq_one_letter_code
_entity_poly.pdbx_strand_id
1 'polypeptide(L)'
;LKASILMFLWLAGCVGAVSRGRFYSPADIRGSAFGKPSPAIAVRAAVLQNSLEQTVLAFGAHLTLAALLRETEVVLIPLLVALFLVGRITFAFGYAKRVSGRAFGMALTGASIIASYGIVVGLIAAGR
;
A
#
# COMPACT_ATOMS: atom_id res chain seq x y z
N LEU A 1 13.77 7.89 4.21
CA LEU A 1 13.59 6.54 3.61
C LEU A 1 13.58 5.38 4.60
N LYS A 2 14.33 5.41 5.72
CA LYS A 2 14.37 4.30 6.70
C LYS A 2 12.97 3.82 7.13
N ALA A 3 12.03 4.73 7.38
CA ALA A 3 10.66 4.41 7.76
C ALA A 3 9.88 3.59 6.72
N SER A 4 10.22 3.69 5.42
CA SER A 4 9.54 2.97 4.35
C SER A 4 9.61 1.45 4.50
N ILE A 5 10.54 0.93 5.33
CA ILE A 5 10.58 -0.50 5.68
C ILE A 5 9.24 -1.00 6.21
N LEU A 6 8.48 -0.17 6.94
CA LEU A 6 7.19 -0.55 7.49
C LEU A 6 6.16 -0.82 6.38
N MET A 7 6.23 -0.11 5.24
CA MET A 7 5.38 -0.36 4.08
C MET A 7 5.66 -1.73 3.46
N PHE A 8 6.95 -2.08 3.36
CA PHE A 8 7.37 -3.39 2.84
C PHE A 8 7.06 -4.52 3.80
N LEU A 9 7.15 -4.31 5.11
CA LEU A 9 6.70 -5.28 6.11
C LEU A 9 5.19 -5.53 6.02
N TRP A 10 4.40 -4.47 5.82
CA TRP A 10 2.97 -4.63 5.53
C TRP A 10 2.73 -5.45 4.26
N LEU A 11 3.43 -5.12 3.16
CA LEU A 11 3.31 -5.84 1.89
C LEU A 11 3.72 -7.32 2.04
N ALA A 12 4.80 -7.61 2.75
CA ALA A 12 5.23 -8.97 3.06
C ALA A 12 4.19 -9.72 3.89
N GLY A 13 3.53 -9.04 4.85
CA GLY A 13 2.39 -9.58 5.59
C GLY A 13 1.22 -9.94 4.67
N CYS A 14 0.87 -9.09 3.70
CA CYS A 14 -0.15 -9.40 2.70
C CYS A 14 0.22 -10.62 1.85
N VAL A 15 1.49 -10.75 1.44
CA VAL A 15 1.99 -11.92 0.71
C VAL A 15 1.80 -13.17 1.58
N GLY A 16 2.27 -13.14 2.82
CA GLY A 16 2.13 -14.26 3.76
C GLY A 16 0.67 -14.66 3.99
N ALA A 17 -0.25 -13.69 4.09
CA ALA A 17 -1.67 -13.96 4.28
C ALA A 17 -2.31 -14.70 3.08
N VAL A 18 -1.92 -14.36 1.85
CA VAL A 18 -2.37 -15.04 0.63
C VAL A 18 -1.69 -16.40 0.49
N SER A 19 -0.37 -16.47 0.66
CA SER A 19 0.39 -17.72 0.56
C SER A 19 -0.15 -18.75 1.53
N ARG A 20 -0.35 -18.39 2.80
CA ARG A 20 -0.97 -19.27 3.80
C ARG A 20 -2.36 -19.73 3.38
N GLY A 21 -3.18 -18.84 2.83
CA GLY A 21 -4.51 -19.20 2.32
C GLY A 21 -4.45 -20.23 1.19
N ARG A 22 -3.50 -20.09 0.27
CA ARG A 22 -3.28 -21.04 -0.83
C ARG A 22 -2.80 -22.40 -0.35
N PHE A 23 -1.85 -22.44 0.58
CA PHE A 23 -1.31 -23.70 1.10
C PHE A 23 -2.38 -24.59 1.76
N TYR A 24 -3.33 -24.00 2.48
CA TYR A 24 -4.36 -24.75 3.20
C TYR A 24 -5.67 -24.94 2.41
N SER A 25 -5.74 -24.50 1.16
CA SER A 25 -6.93 -24.62 0.33
C SER A 25 -6.63 -25.50 -0.89
N PRO A 26 -7.24 -26.70 -0.99
CA PRO A 26 -7.10 -27.55 -2.18
C PRO A 26 -7.51 -26.83 -3.48
N ALA A 27 -8.47 -25.91 -3.38
CA ALA A 27 -8.93 -25.10 -4.50
C ALA A 27 -7.91 -24.03 -4.95
N ASP A 28 -7.02 -23.58 -4.06
CA ASP A 28 -6.13 -22.44 -4.31
C ASP A 28 -4.63 -22.79 -4.31
N ILE A 29 -4.26 -24.04 -3.98
CA ILE A 29 -2.86 -24.49 -3.89
C ILE A 29 -2.11 -24.38 -5.23
N ARG A 30 -2.83 -24.48 -6.34
CA ARG A 30 -2.26 -24.30 -7.70
C ARG A 30 -1.95 -22.83 -8.01
N GLY A 31 -2.35 -21.90 -7.15
CA GLY A 31 -2.11 -20.47 -7.31
C GLY A 31 -3.04 -19.80 -8.33
N SER A 32 -2.83 -18.51 -8.54
CA SER A 32 -3.69 -17.68 -9.42
C SER A 32 -3.46 -17.90 -10.92
N ALA A 33 -2.43 -18.64 -11.31
CA ALA A 33 -2.12 -18.87 -12.73
C ALA A 33 -3.13 -19.79 -13.42
N PHE A 34 -3.86 -20.61 -12.66
CA PHE A 34 -4.76 -21.64 -13.20
C PHE A 34 -6.24 -21.41 -12.86
N GLY A 35 -6.60 -20.26 -12.26
CA GLY A 35 -7.98 -19.96 -11.91
C GLY A 35 -8.17 -18.72 -11.05
N LYS A 36 -9.43 -18.28 -10.92
CA LYS A 36 -9.81 -17.19 -10.01
C LYS A 36 -9.63 -17.65 -8.55
N PRO A 37 -9.23 -16.73 -7.64
CA PRO A 37 -9.14 -17.04 -6.21
C PRO A 37 -10.50 -17.54 -5.68
N SER A 38 -10.47 -18.56 -4.82
CA SER A 38 -11.68 -19.02 -4.12
C SER A 38 -12.27 -17.90 -3.26
N PRO A 39 -13.57 -17.97 -2.90
CA PRO A 39 -14.19 -17.02 -2.00
C PRO A 39 -13.43 -16.84 -0.67
N ALA A 40 -12.75 -17.90 -0.20
CA ALA A 40 -12.00 -17.89 1.06
C ALA A 40 -10.73 -17.02 1.02
N ILE A 41 -10.10 -16.86 -0.16
CA ILE A 41 -8.88 -16.06 -0.32
C ILE A 41 -9.07 -14.79 -1.16
N ALA A 42 -10.23 -14.62 -1.81
CA ALA A 42 -10.49 -13.52 -2.74
C ALA A 42 -10.22 -12.13 -2.13
N VAL A 43 -10.69 -11.89 -0.89
CA VAL A 43 -10.45 -10.61 -0.21
C VAL A 43 -8.96 -10.40 0.07
N ARG A 44 -8.26 -11.43 0.56
CA ARG A 44 -6.81 -11.35 0.85
C ARG A 44 -5.99 -11.12 -0.41
N ALA A 45 -6.34 -11.79 -1.51
CA ALA A 45 -5.72 -11.60 -2.81
C ALA A 45 -5.92 -10.17 -3.33
N ALA A 46 -7.14 -9.64 -3.21
CA ALA A 46 -7.43 -8.26 -3.58
C ALA A 46 -6.69 -7.24 -2.69
N VAL A 47 -6.55 -7.53 -1.38
CA VAL A 47 -5.76 -6.70 -0.46
C VAL A 47 -4.29 -6.71 -0.83
N LEU A 48 -3.71 -7.87 -1.17
CA LEU A 48 -2.32 -7.99 -1.62
C LEU A 48 -2.09 -7.20 -2.91
N GLN A 49 -2.91 -7.43 -3.95
CA GLN A 49 -2.75 -6.76 -5.24
C GLN A 49 -2.79 -5.24 -5.09
N ASN A 50 -3.81 -4.74 -4.39
CA ASN A 50 -3.93 -3.32 -4.17
C ASN A 50 -2.80 -2.78 -3.26
N SER A 51 -2.36 -3.54 -2.26
CA SER A 51 -1.21 -3.15 -1.43
C SER A 51 0.07 -3.04 -2.25
N LEU A 52 0.30 -3.93 -3.20
CA LEU A 52 1.47 -3.87 -4.09
C LEU A 52 1.44 -2.59 -4.92
N GLU A 53 0.34 -2.33 -5.62
CA GLU A 53 0.15 -1.14 -6.45
C GLU A 53 0.36 0.16 -5.64
N GLN A 54 -0.29 0.26 -4.48
CA GLN A 54 -0.18 1.43 -3.62
C GLN A 54 1.23 1.58 -3.03
N THR A 55 1.91 0.48 -2.70
CA THR A 55 3.30 0.52 -2.19
C THR A 55 4.25 1.03 -3.26
N VAL A 56 4.11 0.58 -4.51
CA VAL A 56 4.95 1.04 -5.63
C VAL A 56 4.78 2.54 -5.84
N LEU A 57 3.55 3.03 -5.91
CA LEU A 57 3.27 4.46 -6.10
C LEU A 57 3.77 5.31 -4.92
N ALA A 58 3.45 4.91 -3.69
CA ALA A 58 3.86 5.67 -2.50
C ALA A 58 5.38 5.65 -2.31
N PHE A 59 6.04 4.51 -2.51
CA PHE A 59 7.50 4.43 -2.41
C PHE A 59 8.20 5.24 -3.50
N GLY A 60 7.69 5.21 -4.74
CA GLY A 60 8.17 6.07 -5.82
C GLY A 60 8.10 7.55 -5.44
N ALA A 61 6.95 8.01 -4.91
CA ALA A 61 6.81 9.38 -4.44
C ALA A 61 7.78 9.70 -3.28
N HIS A 62 7.94 8.81 -2.30
CA HIS A 62 8.86 9.00 -1.18
C HIS A 62 10.33 9.05 -1.61
N LEU A 63 10.72 8.28 -2.63
CA LEU A 63 12.06 8.34 -3.21
C LEU A 63 12.32 9.69 -3.86
N THR A 64 11.39 10.19 -4.67
CA THR A 64 11.54 11.50 -5.31
C THR A 64 11.54 12.62 -4.28
N LEU A 65 10.64 12.58 -3.28
CA LEU A 65 10.66 13.53 -2.16
C LEU A 65 12.00 13.49 -1.42
N ALA A 66 12.56 12.32 -1.15
CA ALA A 66 13.86 12.22 -0.47
C ALA A 66 15.01 12.90 -1.22
N ALA A 67 14.91 13.02 -2.55
CA ALA A 67 15.89 13.73 -3.37
C ALA A 67 15.68 15.26 -3.40
N LEU A 68 14.45 15.74 -3.19
CA LEU A 68 14.08 17.16 -3.32
C LEU A 68 13.96 17.90 -1.97
N LEU A 69 13.69 17.17 -0.89
CA LEU A 69 13.48 17.73 0.44
C LEU A 69 14.81 18.12 1.10
N ARG A 70 14.81 19.26 1.80
CA ARG A 70 15.91 19.68 2.68
C ARG A 70 15.87 18.88 3.98
N GLU A 71 16.98 18.84 4.71
CA GLU A 71 17.11 18.00 5.92
C GLU A 71 15.97 18.18 6.93
N THR A 72 15.55 19.43 7.17
CA THR A 72 14.45 19.74 8.10
C THR A 72 13.08 19.25 7.61
N GLU A 73 12.91 19.04 6.31
CA GLU A 73 11.66 18.64 5.68
C GLU A 73 11.54 17.11 5.54
N VAL A 74 12.64 16.36 5.67
CA VAL A 74 12.68 14.89 5.51
C VAL A 74 11.73 14.18 6.50
N VAL A 75 11.35 14.83 7.60
CA VAL A 75 10.31 14.37 8.54
C VAL A 75 8.95 14.13 7.89
N LEU A 76 8.69 14.72 6.72
CA LEU A 76 7.48 14.46 5.94
C LEU A 76 7.36 12.97 5.55
N ILE A 77 8.48 12.31 5.23
CA ILE A 77 8.47 10.91 4.77
C ILE A 77 7.93 9.94 5.86
N PRO A 78 8.42 9.93 7.12
CA PRO A 78 7.85 9.07 8.14
C PRO A 78 6.37 9.37 8.44
N LEU A 79 5.92 10.63 8.31
CA LEU A 79 4.49 10.97 8.44
C LEU A 79 3.66 10.35 7.31
N LEU A 80 4.12 10.45 6.06
CA LEU A 80 3.46 9.84 4.91
C LEU A 80 3.44 8.30 5.01
N VAL A 81 4.51 7.69 5.55
CA VAL A 81 4.53 6.25 5.86
C VAL A 81 3.48 5.90 6.91
N ALA A 82 3.32 6.70 7.97
CA ALA A 82 2.30 6.46 8.98
C ALA A 82 0.88 6.54 8.39
N LEU A 83 0.59 7.58 7.59
CA LEU A 83 -0.68 7.71 6.88
C LEU A 83 -0.94 6.54 5.93
N PHE A 84 0.08 6.10 5.21
CA PHE A 84 0.02 4.92 4.35
C PHE A 84 -0.40 3.69 5.16
N LEU A 85 0.26 3.40 6.28
CA LEU A 85 -0.05 2.24 7.12
C LEU A 85 -1.47 2.29 7.69
N VAL A 86 -1.90 3.45 8.21
CA VAL A 86 -3.28 3.63 8.70
C VAL A 86 -4.28 3.37 7.56
N GLY A 87 -4.01 3.90 6.37
CA GLY A 87 -4.82 3.65 5.17
C GLY A 87 -4.88 2.17 4.81
N ARG A 88 -3.74 1.46 4.83
CA ARG A 88 -3.70 0.02 4.52
C ARG A 88 -4.41 -0.84 5.56
N ILE A 89 -4.23 -0.55 6.84
CA ILE A 89 -4.88 -1.22 7.97
C ILE A 89 -6.40 -1.06 7.84
N THR A 90 -6.87 0.17 7.74
CA THR A 90 -8.31 0.46 7.63
C THR A 90 -8.93 -0.09 6.35
N PHE A 91 -8.19 -0.08 5.23
CA PHE A 91 -8.59 -0.73 3.98
C PHE A 91 -8.80 -2.24 4.17
N ALA A 92 -7.81 -2.94 4.71
CA ALA A 92 -7.87 -4.40 4.85
C ALA A 92 -8.95 -4.85 5.83
N PHE A 93 -9.04 -4.23 7.00
CA PHE A 93 -10.07 -4.56 8.00
C PHE A 93 -11.48 -4.16 7.54
N GLY A 94 -11.61 -3.01 6.89
CA GLY A 94 -12.88 -2.56 6.32
C GLY A 94 -13.38 -3.48 5.22
N TYR A 95 -12.48 -3.87 4.31
CA TYR A 95 -12.83 -4.73 3.18
C TYR A 95 -13.23 -6.15 3.61
N ALA A 96 -12.59 -6.69 4.65
CA ALA A 96 -12.95 -7.99 5.22
C ALA A 96 -14.37 -8.02 5.82
N LYS A 97 -14.88 -6.87 6.29
CA LYS A 97 -16.24 -6.77 6.86
C LYS A 97 -17.30 -6.57 5.78
N ARG A 98 -17.07 -5.67 4.83
CA ARG A 98 -18.04 -5.26 3.80
C ARG A 98 -17.31 -4.68 2.59
N VAL A 99 -17.90 -4.81 1.39
CA VAL A 99 -17.30 -4.26 0.15
C VAL A 99 -17.05 -2.75 0.25
N SER A 100 -18.02 -1.98 0.78
CA SER A 100 -17.89 -0.52 0.96
C SER A 100 -16.94 -0.11 2.09
N GLY A 101 -16.65 -1.01 3.04
CA GLY A 101 -15.81 -0.73 4.20
C GLY A 101 -14.37 -0.36 3.83
N ARG A 102 -13.93 -0.68 2.61
CA ARG A 102 -12.59 -0.37 2.08
C ARG A 102 -12.40 1.10 1.70
N ALA A 103 -13.48 1.87 1.54
CA ALA A 103 -13.46 3.20 0.93
C ALA A 103 -12.58 4.20 1.70
N PHE A 104 -12.68 4.24 3.02
CA PHE A 104 -11.88 5.13 3.86
C PHE A 104 -10.38 4.88 3.67
N GLY A 105 -9.95 3.62 3.77
CA GLY A 105 -8.54 3.27 3.61
C GLY A 105 -8.01 3.55 2.20
N MET A 106 -8.84 3.32 1.16
CA MET A 106 -8.50 3.73 -0.21
C MET A 106 -8.32 5.25 -0.33
N ALA A 107 -9.24 6.03 0.21
CA ALA A 107 -9.19 7.49 0.14
C ALA A 107 -7.98 8.03 0.88
N LEU A 108 -7.70 7.53 2.08
CA LEU A 108 -6.56 7.97 2.89
C LEU A 108 -5.22 7.69 2.20
N THR A 109 -5.03 6.46 1.69
CA THR A 109 -3.80 6.11 0.95
C THR A 109 -3.70 6.89 -0.36
N GLY A 110 -4.78 6.94 -1.15
CA GLY A 110 -4.79 7.61 -2.45
C GLY A 110 -4.54 9.11 -2.34
N ALA A 111 -5.23 9.80 -1.42
CA ALA A 111 -5.04 11.22 -1.18
C ALA A 111 -3.60 11.54 -0.73
N SER A 112 -3.02 10.70 0.13
CA SER A 112 -1.62 10.87 0.57
C SER A 112 -0.63 10.73 -0.58
N ILE A 113 -0.85 9.77 -1.49
CA ILE A 113 -0.02 9.58 -2.69
C ILE A 113 -0.16 10.78 -3.64
N ILE A 114 -1.39 11.20 -3.92
CA ILE A 114 -1.67 12.35 -4.80
C ILE A 114 -1.01 13.61 -4.24
N ALA A 115 -1.16 13.87 -2.93
CA ALA A 115 -0.50 14.98 -2.27
C ALA A 115 1.03 14.89 -2.38
N SER A 116 1.61 13.70 -2.20
CA SER A 116 3.05 13.50 -2.31
C SER A 116 3.58 13.84 -3.71
N TYR A 117 2.91 13.36 -4.76
CA TYR A 117 3.27 13.70 -6.14
C TYR A 117 3.01 15.17 -6.46
N GLY A 118 1.95 15.77 -5.92
CA GLY A 118 1.68 17.20 -6.06
C GLY A 118 2.80 18.05 -5.46
N ILE A 119 3.29 17.68 -4.28
CA ILE A 119 4.45 18.33 -3.65
C ILE A 119 5.68 18.15 -4.54
N VAL A 120 5.98 16.94 -5.02
CA VAL A 120 7.11 16.69 -5.93
C VAL A 120 7.06 17.61 -7.15
N VAL A 121 5.94 17.67 -7.85
CA VAL A 121 5.77 18.52 -9.04
C VAL A 121 5.92 19.99 -8.68
N GLY A 122 5.34 20.43 -7.57
CA GLY A 122 5.45 21.80 -7.09
C GLY A 122 6.89 22.21 -6.74
N LEU A 123 7.66 21.32 -6.13
CA LEU A 123 9.08 21.55 -5.82
C LEU A 123 9.91 21.68 -7.10
N ILE A 124 9.73 20.75 -8.05
CA ILE A 124 10.40 20.79 -9.35
C ILE A 124 10.09 22.09 -10.10
N ALA A 125 8.81 22.48 -10.14
CA ALA A 125 8.38 23.72 -10.79
C ALA A 125 8.98 24.97 -10.11
N ALA A 126 9.27 24.90 -8.81
CA ALA A 126 9.94 25.95 -8.05
C ALA A 126 11.48 25.94 -8.20
N GLY A 127 12.03 25.09 -9.08
CA GLY A 127 13.47 24.98 -9.32
C GLY A 127 14.23 24.22 -8.23
N ARG A 128 13.53 23.38 -7.46
CA ARG A 128 14.11 22.47 -6.47
C ARG A 128 14.22 21.05 -7.01
#